data_AF-A0A5B0R831-F1
#
_entry.id   AF-A0A5B0R831-F1
#
_cell.length_a   1.000
_cell.length_b   1.000
_cell.length_c   1.000
_cell.angle_alpha   90.00
_cell.angle_beta   90.00
_cell.angle_gamma   90.00
#
_symmetry.space_group_name_H-M   'P 1'
#
loop_
_entity.id
_entity.type
_entity.pdbx_description
1 polymer ?
#
loop_
_entity_poly.entity_id
_entity_poly.type
_entity_poly.pdbx_seq_one_letter_code
_entity_poly.pdbx_strand_id
1 'polypeptide(L)'
;MGPAIGLHRPPGSLVVTTSPTDTTKENFTFTPNTETFSPSNQVSDLPPTLAVDGLELAHEETPVQEEKVEIVSLQHDVESPIMTVRCVLIGVLLSAFGVSVTQLFVFKPVHMQIKLMFLQIASVVIGRGCALIPGPRWWNPGPFSLKEAGFSALMGTTASGATLAAEMIVAYDLYFGQVINFGVAFGILMSSQLLGFGWAGLLQPILVYPSRAVYPEALPSVSLLTSLFKVGSESEDQVKFFKKAFLAVAVYEVFPTYITPAFQAISVFCLTLPKDQLITTIFGGARPFEGMGMFSISVDWSMVGGLGPLYMPLSTQIHQITALIASTLAYFLVYSKSWFGAGVNQNFPFMSASLLTADGKPYPYRQAIKADGTANEEFIQRAGLPFFTATFYLVQVLLSACLTSSISYAVLHNYHIFGSLFKKSKSSEAIDPHRLACKKYKDFPQWGFAAIVLVAVALTFGMSSLSNSGISLVGLLVALAASFLMTLGTGFIFATTGFIVRLSAGIQMFGGLLFPGNVFGSMWFTIYGSSRCFSSLFL
;
A
#
# COMPACT_ATOMS: atom_id res chain seq x y z
N MET A 1 34.10 -28.06 -40.43
CA MET A 1 34.74 -27.70 -41.71
C MET A 1 34.40 -26.25 -42.00
N GLY A 2 35.38 -25.43 -42.38
CA GLY A 2 35.20 -23.99 -42.66
C GLY A 2 34.79 -23.72 -44.12
N PRO A 3 35.09 -22.54 -44.72
CA PRO A 3 36.03 -21.52 -44.23
C PRO A 3 35.50 -20.07 -44.19
N ALA A 4 36.32 -19.18 -43.64
CA ALA A 4 36.18 -17.72 -43.72
C ALA A 4 36.80 -17.15 -45.01
N ILE A 5 36.45 -15.92 -45.37
CA ILE A 5 37.20 -15.09 -46.31
C ILE A 5 37.34 -13.67 -45.72
N GLY A 6 38.55 -13.14 -45.71
CA GLY A 6 38.86 -11.74 -45.44
C GLY A 6 40.01 -11.25 -46.34
N LEU A 7 39.90 -10.02 -46.83
CA LEU A 7 40.84 -9.26 -47.70
C LEU A 7 40.41 -7.78 -47.56
N HIS A 8 41.22 -6.72 -47.60
CA HIS A 8 42.65 -6.44 -47.44
C HIS A 8 42.76 -4.89 -47.37
N ARG A 9 43.88 -4.34 -46.90
CA ARG A 9 44.22 -2.88 -46.81
C ARG A 9 45.54 -2.65 -47.62
N PRO A 10 46.11 -1.43 -47.71
CA PRO A 10 45.53 -0.07 -47.73
C PRO A 10 45.87 0.53 -49.14
N PRO A 11 46.72 1.57 -49.42
CA PRO A 11 47.25 2.76 -48.70
C PRO A 11 46.70 4.12 -49.24
N GLY A 12 47.09 5.24 -48.61
CA GLY A 12 46.86 6.61 -49.10
C GLY A 12 47.14 7.67 -48.03
N SER A 13 48.32 8.27 -48.05
CA SER A 13 48.85 9.17 -46.99
C SER A 13 48.50 10.65 -47.19
N LEU A 14 48.38 11.42 -46.10
CA LEU A 14 49.11 12.69 -45.96
C LEU A 14 49.20 13.10 -44.47
N VAL A 15 50.38 13.57 -44.07
CA VAL A 15 50.72 14.05 -42.72
C VAL A 15 51.11 15.51 -42.85
N VAL A 16 50.63 16.38 -41.94
CA VAL A 16 51.33 17.61 -41.57
C VAL A 16 51.22 17.80 -40.06
N THR A 17 52.37 17.80 -39.39
CA THR A 17 52.56 18.18 -37.98
C THR A 17 53.34 19.48 -37.92
N THR A 18 52.89 20.47 -37.15
CA THR A 18 53.77 21.49 -36.55
C THR A 18 53.18 22.04 -35.24
N SER A 19 54.06 22.19 -34.26
CA SER A 19 53.96 22.99 -33.03
C SER A 19 55.34 23.65 -32.84
N PRO A 20 55.66 24.36 -31.74
CA PRO A 20 54.98 25.48 -31.06
C PRO A 20 55.92 26.72 -30.91
N THR A 21 55.41 27.92 -30.54
CA THR A 21 56.18 28.91 -29.72
C THR A 21 55.35 30.11 -29.18
N ASP A 22 55.10 30.08 -27.87
CA ASP A 22 55.37 31.07 -26.79
C ASP A 22 55.21 32.63 -26.90
N THR A 23 54.96 33.21 -25.71
CA THR A 23 55.09 34.61 -25.22
C THR A 23 54.11 35.72 -25.63
N THR A 24 53.28 36.18 -24.67
CA THR A 24 53.57 37.36 -23.80
C THR A 24 52.50 37.54 -22.70
N LYS A 25 52.83 38.33 -21.66
CA LYS A 25 52.05 38.49 -20.40
C LYS A 25 51.26 39.80 -20.40
N GLU A 26 50.15 39.85 -19.67
CA GLU A 26 49.81 41.06 -18.90
C GLU A 26 48.94 40.71 -17.67
N ASN A 27 49.32 41.28 -16.52
CA ASN A 27 48.60 41.18 -15.24
C ASN A 27 48.04 42.56 -14.90
N PHE A 28 46.82 42.65 -14.39
CA PHE A 28 46.41 43.79 -13.57
C PHE A 28 45.58 43.37 -12.36
N THR A 29 46.04 43.79 -11.19
CA THR A 29 45.42 43.58 -9.88
C THR A 29 44.95 44.94 -9.37
N PHE A 30 43.76 45.03 -8.78
CA PHE A 30 43.36 46.21 -8.00
C PHE A 30 42.62 45.82 -6.71
N THR A 31 42.93 46.55 -5.64
CA THR A 31 42.47 46.33 -4.27
C THR A 31 41.17 47.09 -3.96
N PRO A 32 40.37 46.64 -2.97
CA PRO A 32 39.14 47.32 -2.58
C PRO A 32 39.41 48.51 -1.65
N ASN A 33 38.70 49.61 -1.85
CA ASN A 33 38.62 50.72 -0.88
C ASN A 33 37.16 50.94 -0.45
N THR A 34 37.00 51.17 0.85
CA THR A 34 35.74 51.42 1.56
C THR A 34 35.22 52.84 1.30
N GLU A 35 33.95 52.99 0.91
CA GLU A 35 33.17 54.21 1.23
C GLU A 35 31.72 53.87 1.60
N THR A 36 31.25 54.52 2.67
CA THR A 36 29.90 54.42 3.24
C THR A 36 28.88 55.26 2.48
N PHE A 37 27.66 54.72 2.30
CA PHE A 37 26.48 55.54 1.96
C PHE A 37 25.25 55.12 2.76
N SER A 38 24.65 56.09 3.45
CA SER A 38 23.38 55.95 4.17
C SER A 38 22.22 56.48 3.31
N PRO A 39 21.06 55.80 3.25
CA PRO A 39 19.88 56.33 2.57
C PRO A 39 19.08 57.29 3.45
N SER A 40 18.49 58.31 2.86
CA SER A 40 17.60 59.28 3.51
C SER A 40 16.12 58.93 3.33
N ASN A 41 15.30 59.33 4.30
CA ASN A 41 13.86 59.05 4.33
C ASN A 41 13.08 59.87 3.29
N GLN A 42 12.16 59.22 2.56
CA GLN A 42 10.86 59.81 2.24
C GLN A 42 9.75 58.77 2.40
N VAL A 43 8.65 59.20 3.03
CA VAL A 43 7.46 58.40 3.37
C VAL A 43 6.35 58.74 2.37
N SER A 44 5.50 57.78 2.02
CA SER A 44 4.24 58.02 1.32
C SER A 44 3.21 56.95 1.75
N ASP A 45 2.02 57.42 2.15
CA ASP A 45 1.10 56.65 2.99
C ASP A 45 0.25 55.60 2.26
N LEU A 46 0.05 54.45 2.91
CA LEU A 46 -1.01 53.47 2.65
C LEU A 46 -1.50 52.89 4.00
N PRO A 47 -2.81 52.62 4.18
CA PRO A 47 -3.40 52.28 5.49
C PRO A 47 -3.11 50.85 5.97
N PRO A 48 -3.24 50.55 7.28
CA PRO A 48 -2.58 49.42 7.90
C PRO A 48 -3.31 48.08 7.70
N THR A 49 -2.60 47.10 7.13
CA THR A 49 -2.95 45.69 7.27
C THR A 49 -2.31 45.11 8.54
N LEU A 50 -3.12 44.39 9.32
CA LEU A 50 -2.82 43.80 10.63
C LEU A 50 -1.42 43.16 10.71
N ALA A 51 -0.64 43.58 11.72
CA ALA A 51 0.66 43.00 12.02
C ALA A 51 0.52 41.51 12.41
N VAL A 52 1.35 40.68 11.81
CA VAL A 52 1.66 39.33 12.31
C VAL A 52 2.90 39.49 13.17
N ASP A 53 2.76 39.35 14.49
CA ASP A 53 3.91 39.38 15.40
C ASP A 53 4.95 38.33 15.00
N GLY A 54 6.22 38.75 15.00
CA GLY A 54 7.33 37.90 14.60
C GLY A 54 7.55 36.77 15.59
N LEU A 55 7.59 35.53 15.08
CA LEU A 55 8.36 34.48 15.74
C LEU A 55 9.79 34.57 15.22
N GLU A 56 10.66 35.24 15.98
CA GLU A 56 12.10 35.08 15.79
C GLU A 56 12.46 33.61 16.02
N LEU A 57 13.14 33.00 15.03
CA LEU A 57 13.69 31.66 15.16
C LEU A 57 14.90 31.72 16.09
N ALA A 58 14.67 31.49 17.38
CA ALA A 58 15.74 31.28 18.34
C ALA A 58 16.61 30.09 17.90
N HIS A 59 17.85 30.35 17.51
CA HIS A 59 18.89 29.33 17.43
C HIS A 59 19.30 28.94 18.85
N GLU A 60 18.68 27.89 19.40
CA GLU A 60 19.32 27.10 20.45
C GLU A 60 20.31 26.12 19.80
N GLU A 61 21.59 26.32 20.09
CA GLU A 61 22.67 25.45 19.62
C GLU A 61 22.66 24.12 20.40
N THR A 62 21.97 23.11 19.88
CA THR A 62 22.21 21.71 20.29
C THR A 62 23.31 21.08 19.43
N PRO A 63 24.36 20.48 20.02
CA PRO A 63 25.44 19.87 19.25
C PRO A 63 25.00 18.56 18.60
N VAL A 64 25.69 18.19 17.51
CA VAL A 64 25.35 17.10 16.58
C VAL A 64 24.16 17.44 15.66
N GLN A 65 24.45 18.21 14.62
CA GLN A 65 23.67 18.10 13.38
C GLN A 65 23.92 16.70 12.79
N GLU A 66 23.01 15.77 13.07
CA GLU A 66 22.68 14.80 12.02
C GLU A 66 22.12 15.62 10.86
N GLU A 67 22.83 15.61 9.74
CA GLU A 67 22.41 16.23 8.49
C GLU A 67 21.08 15.62 8.09
N LYS A 68 19.99 16.28 8.48
CA LYS A 68 18.62 15.83 8.23
C LYS A 68 18.31 16.12 6.77
N VAL A 69 18.88 15.28 5.89
CA VAL A 69 18.76 15.35 4.44
C VAL A 69 17.29 15.59 4.12
N GLU A 70 16.98 16.80 3.65
CA GLU A 70 15.61 17.20 3.36
C GLU A 70 15.25 16.60 2.00
N ILE A 71 14.91 15.29 2.02
CA ILE A 71 14.69 14.44 0.84
C ILE A 71 13.61 15.01 -0.09
N VAL A 72 12.71 15.86 0.44
CA VAL A 72 11.58 16.46 -0.27
C VAL A 72 11.56 17.97 -0.04
N SER A 73 11.62 18.75 -1.13
CA SER A 73 11.61 20.21 -1.05
C SER A 73 10.27 20.77 -0.56
N LEU A 74 10.31 21.66 0.45
CA LEU A 74 9.14 22.42 0.94
C LEU A 74 8.62 23.47 -0.07
N GLN A 75 9.36 23.73 -1.15
CA GLN A 75 8.95 24.65 -2.21
C GLN A 75 7.96 23.98 -3.17
N HIS A 76 6.79 24.60 -3.33
CA HIS A 76 5.75 24.14 -4.23
C HIS A 76 5.27 25.31 -5.09
N ASP A 77 5.27 25.11 -6.41
CA ASP A 77 4.55 25.98 -7.33
C ASP A 77 3.05 25.85 -7.06
N VAL A 78 2.40 26.97 -6.73
CA VAL A 78 0.96 27.01 -6.41
C VAL A 78 0.10 27.06 -7.67
N GLU A 79 0.62 27.60 -8.77
CA GLU A 79 -0.13 27.88 -10.00
C GLU A 79 -0.27 26.65 -10.92
N SER A 80 0.64 25.67 -10.82
CA SER A 80 0.52 24.44 -11.62
C SER A 80 -0.81 23.72 -11.43
N PRO A 81 -1.48 23.32 -12.53
CA PRO A 81 -2.77 22.65 -12.49
C PRO A 81 -2.65 21.26 -11.86
N ILE A 82 -3.69 20.87 -11.12
CA ILE A 82 -3.82 19.57 -10.44
C ILE A 82 -4.73 18.65 -11.25
N MET A 83 -5.97 19.11 -11.50
CA MET A 83 -7.02 18.37 -12.18
C MET A 83 -7.26 18.94 -13.57
N THR A 84 -6.92 18.16 -14.59
CA THR A 84 -7.06 18.45 -16.02
C THR A 84 -7.73 17.27 -16.71
N VAL A 85 -8.30 17.48 -17.91
CA VAL A 85 -8.97 16.39 -18.65
C VAL A 85 -7.99 15.25 -18.93
N ARG A 86 -6.73 15.56 -19.30
CA ARG A 86 -5.69 14.56 -19.55
C ARG A 86 -5.33 13.76 -18.29
N CYS A 87 -5.18 14.38 -17.11
CA CYS A 87 -4.79 13.65 -15.90
C CYS A 87 -5.93 12.73 -15.40
N VAL A 88 -7.19 13.13 -15.54
CA VAL A 88 -8.36 12.28 -15.23
C VAL A 88 -8.42 11.09 -16.19
N LEU A 89 -8.22 11.28 -17.49
CA LEU A 89 -8.21 10.18 -18.47
C LEU A 89 -7.06 9.20 -18.25
N ILE A 90 -5.85 9.69 -17.96
CA ILE A 90 -4.70 8.86 -17.60
C ILE A 90 -4.99 8.10 -16.31
N GLY A 91 -5.56 8.77 -15.29
CA GLY A 91 -6.00 8.17 -14.05
C GLY A 91 -6.96 7.00 -14.29
N VAL A 92 -8.05 7.22 -15.03
CA VAL A 92 -9.04 6.18 -15.37
C VAL A 92 -8.40 5.00 -16.13
N LEU A 93 -7.51 5.27 -17.08
CA LEU A 93 -6.80 4.21 -17.82
C LEU A 93 -5.89 3.38 -16.90
N LEU A 94 -5.14 4.04 -16.02
CA LEU A 94 -4.29 3.37 -15.03
C LEU A 94 -5.10 2.61 -13.98
N SER A 95 -6.25 3.14 -13.56
CA SER A 95 -7.22 2.46 -12.68
C SER A 95 -7.75 1.19 -13.33
N ALA A 96 -8.20 1.26 -14.58
CA ALA A 96 -8.73 0.12 -15.33
C ALA A 96 -7.67 -0.97 -15.56
N PHE A 97 -6.43 -0.58 -15.89
CA PHE A 97 -5.30 -1.50 -16.02
C PHE A 97 -4.98 -2.17 -14.67
N GLY A 98 -4.81 -1.37 -13.61
CA GLY A 98 -4.39 -1.84 -12.30
C GLY A 98 -5.40 -2.76 -11.63
N VAL A 99 -6.70 -2.41 -11.65
CA VAL A 99 -7.75 -3.28 -11.11
C VAL A 99 -7.86 -4.59 -11.88
N SER A 100 -7.75 -4.57 -13.21
CA SER A 100 -7.83 -5.78 -14.04
C SER A 100 -6.70 -6.75 -13.73
N VAL A 101 -5.46 -6.26 -13.64
CA VAL A 101 -4.30 -7.08 -13.30
C VAL A 101 -4.42 -7.64 -11.89
N THR A 102 -4.69 -6.79 -10.89
CA THR A 102 -4.81 -7.25 -9.49
C THR A 102 -5.95 -8.27 -9.32
N GLN A 103 -7.11 -8.05 -9.95
CA GLN A 103 -8.24 -8.98 -9.84
C GLN A 103 -7.93 -10.36 -10.45
N LEU A 104 -7.11 -10.42 -11.52
CA LEU A 104 -6.61 -11.70 -12.07
C LEU A 104 -5.66 -12.43 -11.10
N PHE A 105 -4.92 -11.71 -10.26
CA PHE A 105 -3.99 -12.30 -9.28
C PHE A 105 -4.66 -12.69 -7.95
N VAL A 106 -5.82 -12.12 -7.59
CA VAL A 106 -6.60 -12.52 -6.39
C VAL A 106 -6.97 -14.02 -6.42
N PHE A 107 -7.30 -14.55 -7.59
CA PHE A 107 -7.66 -15.97 -7.76
C PHE A 107 -6.46 -16.89 -7.99
N LYS A 108 -5.23 -16.37 -7.88
CA LYS A 108 -4.00 -17.16 -7.95
C LYS A 108 -3.45 -17.42 -6.55
N PRO A 109 -2.83 -18.60 -6.29
CA PRO A 109 -2.19 -18.88 -5.01
C PRO A 109 -1.10 -17.85 -4.65
N VAL A 110 -0.40 -17.30 -5.64
CA VAL A 110 0.54 -16.17 -5.49
C VAL A 110 -0.16 -14.89 -5.93
N HIS A 111 -0.40 -14.00 -4.96
CA HIS A 111 -1.03 -12.71 -5.20
C HIS A 111 0.04 -11.67 -5.56
N MET A 112 -0.15 -10.95 -6.67
CA MET A 112 0.65 -9.79 -7.02
C MET A 112 -0.24 -8.56 -7.18
N GLN A 113 0.26 -7.41 -6.72
CA GLN A 113 -0.41 -6.11 -6.83
C GLN A 113 0.51 -5.11 -7.51
N ILE A 114 -0.03 -4.26 -8.37
CA ILE A 114 0.76 -3.21 -9.02
C ILE A 114 1.18 -2.18 -7.97
N LYS A 115 2.49 -1.93 -7.85
CA LYS A 115 3.05 -0.93 -6.93
C LYS A 115 2.87 0.48 -7.48
N LEU A 116 2.58 1.44 -6.61
CA LEU A 116 2.35 2.87 -6.94
C LEU A 116 3.44 3.46 -7.85
N MET A 117 4.72 3.14 -7.61
CA MET A 117 5.85 3.61 -8.43
C MET A 117 5.72 3.29 -9.92
N PHE A 118 5.20 2.10 -10.25
CA PHE A 118 4.96 1.72 -11.65
C PHE A 118 3.89 2.61 -12.28
N LEU A 119 2.80 2.86 -11.56
CA LEU A 119 1.70 3.73 -12.01
C LEU A 119 2.17 5.19 -12.13
N GLN A 120 3.10 5.65 -11.28
CA GLN A 120 3.73 6.97 -11.40
C GLN A 120 4.59 7.09 -12.66
N ILE A 121 5.45 6.10 -12.94
CA ILE A 121 6.26 6.09 -14.17
C ILE A 121 5.35 6.07 -15.40
N ALA A 122 4.34 5.19 -15.41
CA ALA A 122 3.35 5.12 -16.50
C ALA A 122 2.60 6.44 -16.67
N SER A 123 2.16 7.07 -15.58
CA SER A 123 1.53 8.40 -15.58
C SER A 123 2.43 9.47 -16.20
N VAL A 124 3.72 9.53 -15.82
CA VAL A 124 4.67 10.50 -16.37
C VAL A 124 4.94 10.25 -17.86
N VAL A 125 5.11 8.99 -18.27
CA VAL A 125 5.36 8.64 -19.69
C VAL A 125 4.15 8.97 -20.56
N ILE A 126 2.95 8.53 -20.17
CA ILE A 126 1.71 8.79 -20.91
C ILE A 126 1.39 10.30 -20.88
N GLY A 127 1.51 10.96 -19.74
CA GLY A 127 1.24 12.39 -19.58
C GLY A 127 2.17 13.29 -20.38
N ARG A 128 3.47 12.98 -20.44
CA ARG A 128 4.41 13.66 -21.36
C ARG A 128 4.05 13.40 -22.83
N GLY A 129 3.62 12.18 -23.18
CA GLY A 129 3.07 11.87 -24.50
C GLY A 129 1.84 12.71 -24.85
N CYS A 130 0.85 12.81 -23.95
CA CYS A 130 -0.33 13.64 -24.13
C CYS A 130 -0.01 15.14 -24.23
N ALA A 131 1.03 15.62 -23.56
CA ALA A 131 1.47 17.01 -23.64
C ALA A 131 2.07 17.38 -25.02
N LEU A 132 2.55 16.41 -25.81
CA LEU A 132 2.99 16.61 -27.19
C LEU A 132 1.81 16.77 -28.18
N ILE A 133 0.59 16.37 -27.80
CA ILE A 133 -0.59 16.49 -28.65
C ILE A 133 -1.09 17.94 -28.56
N PRO A 134 -1.01 18.74 -29.65
CA PRO A 134 -1.51 20.11 -29.64
C PRO A 134 -3.04 20.10 -29.46
N GLY A 135 -3.56 21.04 -28.69
CA GLY A 135 -4.99 21.12 -28.42
C GLY A 135 -5.38 22.38 -27.66
N PRO A 136 -6.70 22.58 -27.44
CA PRO A 136 -7.20 23.71 -26.66
C PRO A 136 -6.76 23.62 -25.19
N ARG A 137 -6.74 24.77 -24.49
CA ARG A 137 -6.28 24.88 -23.09
C ARG A 137 -6.97 23.93 -22.10
N TRP A 138 -8.20 23.49 -22.37
CA TRP A 138 -8.90 22.50 -21.53
C TRP A 138 -8.38 21.06 -21.68
N TRP A 139 -7.77 20.74 -22.82
CA TRP A 139 -7.11 19.45 -23.08
C TRP A 139 -5.62 19.50 -22.71
N ASN A 140 -4.91 20.52 -23.22
CA ASN A 140 -3.49 20.70 -23.04
C ASN A 140 -3.22 22.14 -22.52
N PRO A 141 -3.21 22.35 -21.19
CA PRO A 141 -2.94 23.67 -20.60
C PRO A 141 -1.46 24.09 -20.66
N GLY A 142 -0.55 23.19 -21.03
CA GLY A 142 0.90 23.41 -21.01
C GLY A 142 1.68 22.12 -20.71
N PRO A 143 2.97 22.21 -20.33
CA PRO A 143 3.77 21.06 -19.90
C PRO A 143 3.05 20.20 -18.84
N PHE A 144 3.25 18.88 -18.87
CA PHE A 144 2.66 17.98 -17.89
C PHE A 144 3.29 18.23 -16.51
N SER A 145 2.48 18.53 -15.50
CA SER A 145 2.97 18.94 -14.17
C SER A 145 3.23 17.75 -13.22
N LEU A 146 4.05 17.99 -12.19
CA LEU A 146 4.25 17.05 -11.08
C LEU A 146 2.91 16.69 -10.39
N LYS A 147 2.01 17.68 -10.24
CA LYS A 147 0.71 17.48 -9.58
C LYS A 147 -0.24 16.65 -10.44
N GLU A 148 -0.27 16.87 -11.75
CA GLU A 148 -1.05 16.05 -12.69
C GLU A 148 -0.56 14.59 -12.69
N ALA A 149 0.76 14.38 -12.65
CA ALA A 149 1.36 13.05 -12.56
C ALA A 149 0.98 12.34 -11.25
N GLY A 150 1.14 13.02 -10.12
CA GLY A 150 0.75 12.52 -8.80
C GLY A 150 -0.73 12.16 -8.74
N PHE A 151 -1.62 13.06 -9.18
CA PHE A 151 -3.06 12.85 -9.18
C PHE A 151 -3.50 11.65 -10.04
N SER A 152 -2.95 11.52 -11.25
CA SER A 152 -3.28 10.40 -12.14
C SER A 152 -2.81 9.06 -11.56
N ALA A 153 -1.60 9.02 -10.99
CA ALA A 153 -1.05 7.81 -10.37
C ALA A 153 -1.79 7.43 -9.09
N LEU A 154 -2.26 8.43 -8.32
CA LEU A 154 -3.09 8.23 -7.14
C LEU A 154 -4.44 7.62 -7.50
N MET A 155 -5.15 8.16 -8.51
CA MET A 155 -6.37 7.52 -9.04
C MET A 155 -6.13 6.07 -9.47
N GLY A 156 -4.99 5.80 -10.13
CA GLY A 156 -4.56 4.46 -10.50
C GLY A 156 -4.42 3.55 -9.28
N THR A 157 -3.63 3.95 -8.28
CA THR A 157 -3.32 3.09 -7.12
C THR A 157 -4.54 2.84 -6.22
N THR A 158 -5.40 3.85 -6.02
CA THR A 158 -6.60 3.70 -5.19
C THR A 158 -7.58 2.69 -5.79
N ALA A 159 -7.66 2.61 -7.12
CA ALA A 159 -8.49 1.63 -7.82
C ALA A 159 -7.81 0.26 -8.03
N SER A 160 -6.47 0.19 -7.97
CA SER A 160 -5.71 -1.05 -8.21
C SER A 160 -5.82 -2.09 -7.10
N GLY A 161 -6.36 -1.72 -5.93
CA GLY A 161 -6.54 -2.63 -4.80
C GLY A 161 -7.69 -3.61 -5.02
N ALA A 162 -7.43 -4.91 -4.82
CA ALA A 162 -8.48 -5.92 -4.70
C ALA A 162 -9.46 -5.54 -3.58
N THR A 163 -10.76 -5.62 -3.86
CA THR A 163 -11.79 -5.27 -2.88
C THR A 163 -12.37 -6.52 -2.23
N LEU A 164 -12.51 -6.51 -0.90
CA LEU A 164 -13.17 -7.58 -0.15
C LEU A 164 -14.63 -7.80 -0.59
N ALA A 165 -15.27 -6.75 -1.11
CA ALA A 165 -16.57 -6.82 -1.76
C ALA A 165 -16.56 -7.69 -3.03
N ALA A 166 -15.52 -7.59 -3.87
CA ALA A 166 -15.37 -8.45 -5.05
C ALA A 166 -15.11 -9.91 -4.66
N GLU A 167 -14.33 -10.16 -3.59
CA GLU A 167 -14.13 -11.51 -3.03
C GLU A 167 -15.46 -12.13 -2.57
N MET A 168 -16.34 -11.37 -1.91
CA MET A 168 -17.69 -11.85 -1.56
C MET A 168 -18.53 -12.16 -2.80
N ILE A 169 -18.58 -11.24 -3.78
CA ILE A 169 -19.41 -11.44 -4.99
C ILE A 169 -19.00 -12.73 -5.71
N VAL A 170 -17.69 -12.99 -5.84
CA VAL A 170 -17.20 -14.25 -6.43
C VAL A 170 -17.45 -15.44 -5.50
N ALA A 171 -17.45 -15.28 -4.18
CA ALA A 171 -17.81 -16.37 -3.27
C ALA A 171 -19.29 -16.79 -3.40
N TYR A 172 -20.21 -15.84 -3.61
CA TYR A 172 -21.63 -16.14 -3.89
C TYR A 172 -21.78 -16.99 -5.17
N ASP A 173 -21.11 -16.60 -6.25
CA ASP A 173 -21.16 -17.34 -7.51
C ASP A 173 -20.45 -18.71 -7.42
N LEU A 174 -19.16 -18.71 -7.07
CA LEU A 174 -18.30 -19.90 -7.09
C LEU A 174 -18.69 -20.96 -6.05
N TYR A 175 -19.00 -20.56 -4.82
CA TYR A 175 -19.31 -21.50 -3.74
C TYR A 175 -20.80 -21.81 -3.63
N PHE A 176 -21.68 -20.83 -3.86
CA PHE A 176 -23.14 -20.98 -3.66
C PHE A 176 -23.97 -21.01 -4.94
N GLY A 177 -23.40 -20.75 -6.12
CA GLY A 177 -24.12 -20.72 -7.39
C GLY A 177 -25.10 -19.53 -7.49
N GLN A 178 -24.89 -18.47 -6.71
CA GLN A 178 -25.77 -17.30 -6.67
C GLN A 178 -25.16 -16.13 -7.44
N VAL A 179 -25.68 -15.89 -8.64
CA VAL A 179 -25.30 -14.75 -9.47
C VAL A 179 -25.97 -13.49 -8.92
N ILE A 180 -25.18 -12.61 -8.30
CA ILE A 180 -25.62 -11.28 -7.86
C ILE A 180 -25.86 -10.40 -9.10
N ASN A 181 -27.00 -9.71 -9.16
CA ASN A 181 -27.31 -8.78 -10.25
C ASN A 181 -26.25 -7.66 -10.34
N PHE A 182 -25.85 -7.28 -11.56
CA PHE A 182 -24.83 -6.25 -11.80
C PHE A 182 -25.07 -4.94 -11.03
N GLY A 183 -26.31 -4.45 -10.97
CA GLY A 183 -26.63 -3.21 -10.24
C GLY A 183 -26.38 -3.34 -8.73
N VAL A 184 -26.70 -4.50 -8.15
CA VAL A 184 -26.47 -4.82 -6.73
C VAL A 184 -24.97 -4.99 -6.47
N ALA A 185 -24.27 -5.73 -7.31
CA ALA A 185 -22.82 -5.91 -7.24
C ALA A 185 -22.07 -4.57 -7.34
N PHE A 186 -22.43 -3.73 -8.30
CA PHE A 186 -21.87 -2.39 -8.48
C PHE A 186 -22.13 -1.49 -7.27
N GLY A 187 -23.35 -1.51 -6.72
CA GLY A 187 -23.70 -0.74 -5.52
C GLY A 187 -22.92 -1.16 -4.27
N ILE A 188 -22.70 -2.47 -4.07
CA ILE A 188 -21.87 -3.02 -2.97
C ILE A 188 -20.40 -2.62 -3.13
N LEU A 189 -19.87 -2.72 -4.35
CA LEU A 189 -18.50 -2.29 -4.66
C LEU A 189 -18.32 -0.80 -4.37
N MET A 190 -19.20 0.05 -4.92
CA MET A 190 -19.18 1.50 -4.69
C MET A 190 -19.31 1.88 -3.21
N SER A 191 -20.29 1.33 -2.48
CA SER A 191 -20.50 1.69 -1.07
C SER A 191 -19.31 1.28 -0.19
N SER A 192 -18.71 0.11 -0.42
CA SER A 192 -17.53 -0.33 0.33
C SER A 192 -16.31 0.58 0.12
N GLN A 193 -16.10 1.10 -1.10
CA GLN A 193 -15.01 2.04 -1.40
C GLN A 193 -15.29 3.44 -0.86
N LEU A 194 -16.50 3.97 -1.06
CA LEU A 194 -16.90 5.26 -0.50
C LEU A 194 -16.77 5.29 1.02
N LEU A 195 -17.11 4.19 1.70
CA LEU A 195 -16.93 4.06 3.14
C LEU A 195 -15.46 4.21 3.57
N GLY A 196 -14.53 3.58 2.84
CA GLY A 196 -13.09 3.73 3.07
C GLY A 196 -12.60 5.17 2.96
N PHE A 197 -12.95 5.87 1.85
CA PHE A 197 -12.63 7.28 1.66
C PHE A 197 -13.28 8.19 2.72
N GLY A 198 -14.51 7.88 3.13
CA GLY A 198 -15.21 8.60 4.20
C GLY A 198 -14.48 8.51 5.54
N TRP A 199 -14.02 7.32 5.92
CA TRP A 199 -13.21 7.14 7.13
C TRP A 199 -11.83 7.79 7.03
N ALA A 200 -11.17 7.74 5.87
CA ALA A 200 -9.89 8.41 5.66
C ALA A 200 -9.97 9.91 5.90
N GLY A 201 -10.94 10.57 5.26
CA GLY A 201 -11.10 12.01 5.39
C GLY A 201 -11.55 12.47 6.78
N LEU A 202 -12.41 11.70 7.45
CA LEU A 202 -12.83 11.99 8.83
C LEU A 202 -11.70 11.81 9.86
N LEU A 203 -10.74 10.92 9.60
CA LEU A 203 -9.61 10.64 10.48
C LEU A 203 -8.32 11.35 10.06
N GLN A 204 -8.31 12.03 8.91
CA GLN A 204 -7.19 12.81 8.38
C GLN A 204 -6.54 13.75 9.42
N PRO A 205 -7.29 14.50 10.27
CA PRO A 205 -6.66 15.40 11.24
C PRO A 205 -5.87 14.69 12.34
N ILE A 206 -6.19 13.41 12.60
CA ILE A 206 -5.58 12.58 13.64
C ILE A 206 -4.44 11.73 13.06
N LEU A 207 -4.60 11.25 11.82
CA LEU A 207 -3.68 10.31 11.19
C LEU A 207 -2.63 10.96 10.29
N VAL A 208 -2.89 12.13 9.70
CA VAL A 208 -2.03 12.73 8.66
C VAL A 208 -1.36 14.04 9.10
N TYR A 209 -2.00 14.86 9.93
CA TYR A 209 -1.47 16.20 10.28
C TYR A 209 -0.31 16.22 11.31
N PRO A 210 -0.21 15.27 12.28
CA PRO A 210 0.91 15.24 13.23
C PRO A 210 2.25 14.86 12.60
N SER A 211 3.35 15.51 13.00
CA SER A 211 4.71 15.27 12.48
C SER A 211 5.26 13.85 12.67
N ARG A 212 4.64 13.03 13.53
CA ARG A 212 4.98 11.62 13.77
C ARG A 212 4.39 10.65 12.73
N ALA A 213 3.53 11.12 11.84
CA ALA A 213 2.89 10.32 10.80
C ALA A 213 3.72 10.35 9.51
N VAL A 214 4.72 9.46 9.42
CA VAL A 214 5.75 9.47 8.35
C VAL A 214 5.34 8.68 7.11
N TYR A 215 4.51 7.64 7.27
CA TYR A 215 4.10 6.71 6.21
C TYR A 215 5.28 6.18 5.36
N PRO A 216 6.15 5.30 5.92
CA PRO A 216 7.39 4.88 5.25
C PRO A 216 7.25 4.34 3.83
N GLU A 217 6.12 3.69 3.50
CA GLU A 217 5.81 3.16 2.16
C GLU A 217 5.63 4.28 1.10
N ALA A 218 5.20 5.48 1.51
CA ALA A 218 5.04 6.62 0.61
C ALA A 218 6.37 7.31 0.26
N LEU A 219 7.38 7.23 1.13
CA LEU A 219 8.66 7.94 0.96
C LEU A 219 9.36 7.69 -0.39
N PRO A 220 9.62 6.44 -0.82
CA PRO A 220 10.29 6.20 -2.12
C PRO A 220 9.40 6.58 -3.33
N SER A 221 8.08 6.66 -3.16
CA SER A 221 7.13 7.15 -4.17
C SER A 221 7.22 8.67 -4.34
N VAL A 222 7.29 9.43 -3.23
CA VAL A 222 7.51 10.89 -3.25
C VAL A 222 8.90 11.23 -3.81
N SER A 223 9.93 10.47 -3.41
CA SER A 223 11.30 10.60 -3.93
C SER A 223 11.35 10.39 -5.45
N LEU A 224 10.75 9.30 -5.95
CA LEU A 224 10.69 9.00 -7.39
C LEU A 224 10.03 10.12 -8.20
N LEU A 225 8.85 10.59 -7.77
CA LEU A 225 8.17 11.70 -8.44
C LEU A 225 9.02 12.99 -8.43
N THR A 226 9.66 13.30 -7.30
CA THR A 226 10.52 14.49 -7.18
C THR A 226 11.71 14.41 -8.15
N SER A 227 12.44 13.30 -8.18
CA SER A 227 13.59 13.12 -9.09
C SER A 227 13.21 13.03 -10.58
N LEU A 228 11.97 12.67 -10.93
CA LEU A 228 11.50 12.66 -12.33
C LEU A 228 11.18 14.06 -12.89
N PHE A 229 10.96 15.05 -12.02
CA PHE A 229 10.60 16.43 -12.39
C PHE A 229 11.62 17.50 -11.99
N LYS A 230 12.59 17.18 -11.12
CA LYS A 230 13.73 18.06 -10.81
C LYS A 230 14.62 18.25 -12.05
N VAL A 231 15.24 19.42 -12.16
CA VAL A 231 16.17 19.79 -13.25
C VAL A 231 17.54 20.09 -12.64
N GLY A 232 18.60 19.47 -13.14
CA GLY A 232 19.98 19.63 -12.67
C GLY A 232 20.86 18.41 -12.99
N SER A 233 22.19 18.58 -12.95
CA SER A 233 23.17 17.54 -13.31
C SER A 233 23.01 16.26 -12.48
N GLU A 234 22.92 16.38 -11.16
CA GLU A 234 22.69 15.26 -10.23
C GLU A 234 21.41 14.47 -10.57
N SER A 235 20.37 15.17 -11.04
CA SER A 235 19.10 14.56 -11.44
C SER A 235 19.23 13.75 -12.72
N GLU A 236 20.05 14.21 -13.67
CA GLU A 236 20.28 13.46 -14.90
C GLU A 236 20.96 12.13 -14.64
N ASP A 237 21.97 12.08 -13.76
CA ASP A 237 22.73 10.87 -13.51
C ASP A 237 21.93 9.85 -12.68
N GLN A 238 21.10 10.32 -11.74
CA GLN A 238 20.07 9.50 -11.11
C GLN A 238 19.09 8.90 -12.13
N VAL A 239 18.59 9.70 -13.09
CA VAL A 239 17.66 9.21 -14.13
C VAL A 239 18.35 8.28 -15.14
N LYS A 240 19.63 8.51 -15.48
CA LYS A 240 20.44 7.61 -16.33
C LYS A 240 20.68 6.26 -15.62
N PHE A 241 21.03 6.28 -14.34
CA PHE A 241 21.17 5.07 -13.53
C PHE A 241 19.83 4.32 -13.42
N PHE A 242 18.75 5.02 -13.06
CA PHE A 242 17.40 4.44 -12.98
C PHE A 242 17.00 3.73 -14.28
N LYS A 243 17.19 4.37 -15.45
CA LYS A 243 16.87 3.75 -16.75
C LYS A 243 17.68 2.46 -17.02
N LYS A 244 18.98 2.45 -16.68
CA LYS A 244 19.84 1.27 -16.81
C LYS A 244 19.40 0.15 -15.87
N ALA A 245 19.16 0.46 -14.60
CA ALA A 245 18.71 -0.48 -13.58
C ALA A 245 17.32 -1.05 -13.92
N PHE A 246 16.37 -0.20 -14.33
CA PHE A 246 15.04 -0.61 -14.76
C PHE A 246 15.10 -1.59 -15.93
N LEU A 247 15.90 -1.30 -16.97
CA LEU A 247 16.04 -2.22 -18.11
C LEU A 247 16.72 -3.53 -17.70
N ALA A 248 17.77 -3.48 -16.87
CA ALA A 248 18.46 -4.66 -16.38
C ALA A 248 17.54 -5.56 -15.55
N VAL A 249 16.76 -4.99 -14.62
CA VAL A 249 15.78 -5.72 -13.82
C VAL A 249 14.62 -6.23 -14.68
N ALA A 250 14.13 -5.46 -15.65
CA ALA A 250 13.06 -5.91 -16.56
C ALA A 250 13.48 -7.11 -17.42
N VAL A 251 14.75 -7.18 -17.85
CA VAL A 251 15.31 -8.36 -18.54
C VAL A 251 15.57 -9.50 -17.56
N TYR A 252 16.09 -9.19 -16.36
CA TYR A 252 16.40 -10.17 -15.32
C TYR A 252 15.15 -10.91 -14.84
N GLU A 253 14.06 -10.20 -14.56
CA GLU A 253 12.82 -10.76 -13.99
C GLU A 253 12.14 -11.80 -14.90
N VAL A 254 12.41 -11.80 -16.20
CA VAL A 254 11.96 -12.88 -17.11
C VAL A 254 12.55 -14.24 -16.70
N PHE A 255 13.72 -14.26 -16.06
CA PHE A 255 14.37 -15.49 -15.61
C PHE A 255 13.64 -16.15 -14.42
N PRO A 256 13.49 -15.51 -13.23
CA PRO A 256 12.78 -16.12 -12.11
C PRO A 256 11.27 -16.24 -12.36
N THR A 257 10.64 -15.39 -13.18
CA THR A 257 9.18 -15.46 -13.39
C THR A 257 8.74 -16.48 -14.45
N TYR A 258 9.58 -16.77 -15.46
CA TYR A 258 9.18 -17.60 -16.60
C TYR A 258 10.21 -18.67 -17.00
N ILE A 259 11.48 -18.32 -17.20
CA ILE A 259 12.49 -19.27 -17.73
C ILE A 259 12.86 -20.35 -16.70
N THR A 260 13.07 -19.93 -15.44
CA THR A 260 13.48 -20.80 -14.33
C THR A 260 12.76 -20.41 -13.03
N PRO A 261 11.46 -20.77 -12.86
CA PRO A 261 10.70 -20.50 -11.63
C PRO A 261 11.28 -21.06 -10.33
N ALA A 262 12.23 -22.01 -10.43
CA ALA A 262 12.97 -22.50 -9.26
C ALA A 262 13.80 -21.40 -8.55
N PHE A 263 14.14 -20.30 -9.22
CA PHE A 263 14.86 -19.18 -8.62
C PHE A 263 14.02 -18.33 -7.65
N GLN A 264 12.69 -18.50 -7.61
CA GLN A 264 11.82 -17.83 -6.65
C GLN A 264 11.98 -18.37 -5.21
N ALA A 265 12.42 -19.62 -5.05
CA ALA A 265 12.57 -20.26 -3.74
C ALA A 265 13.52 -21.48 -3.81
N ILE A 266 14.83 -21.24 -3.66
CA ILE A 266 15.85 -22.27 -3.61
C ILE A 266 16.02 -22.74 -2.16
N SER A 267 15.48 -23.91 -1.83
CA SER A 267 15.69 -24.55 -0.51
C SER A 267 16.83 -25.56 -0.58
N VAL A 268 18.01 -25.16 -0.10
CA VAL A 268 19.23 -25.99 -0.11
C VAL A 268 19.01 -27.31 0.63
N PHE A 269 18.28 -27.29 1.76
CA PHE A 269 17.97 -28.47 2.55
C PHE A 269 17.04 -29.45 1.80
N CYS A 270 15.99 -28.97 1.12
CA CYS A 270 15.13 -29.85 0.32
C CYS A 270 15.81 -30.45 -0.93
N LEU A 271 16.90 -29.84 -1.40
CA LEU A 271 17.68 -30.35 -2.54
C LEU A 271 18.76 -31.37 -2.13
N THR A 272 19.19 -31.37 -0.86
CA THR A 272 20.33 -32.17 -0.38
C THR A 272 19.94 -33.30 0.58
N LEU A 273 18.87 -33.13 1.35
CA LEU A 273 18.40 -34.12 2.33
C LEU A 273 17.41 -35.12 1.70
N PRO A 274 17.21 -36.30 2.30
CA PRO A 274 16.20 -37.27 1.84
C PRO A 274 14.78 -36.70 1.86
N LYS A 275 13.90 -37.29 1.05
CA LYS A 275 12.49 -36.90 0.94
C LYS A 275 11.70 -37.36 2.17
N ASP A 276 11.64 -36.52 3.19
CA ASP A 276 10.84 -36.69 4.41
C ASP A 276 9.78 -35.59 4.52
N GLN A 277 8.59 -35.94 4.99
CA GLN A 277 7.50 -34.99 5.27
C GLN A 277 7.91 -33.94 6.31
N LEU A 278 8.74 -34.29 7.30
CA LEU A 278 9.28 -33.34 8.26
C LEU A 278 10.18 -32.31 7.56
N ILE A 279 11.12 -32.75 6.73
CA ILE A 279 12.02 -31.87 5.97
C ILE A 279 11.21 -30.93 5.07
N THR A 280 10.20 -31.44 4.37
CA THR A 280 9.28 -30.62 3.56
C THR A 280 8.47 -29.63 4.41
N THR A 281 8.04 -30.02 5.60
CA THR A 281 7.33 -29.15 6.55
C THR A 281 8.21 -27.98 7.02
N ILE A 282 9.48 -28.24 7.36
CA ILE A 282 10.41 -27.23 7.87
C ILE A 282 10.91 -26.30 6.74
N PHE A 283 11.48 -26.89 5.69
CA PHE A 283 12.30 -26.21 4.68
C PHE A 283 11.62 -26.12 3.30
N GLY A 284 10.54 -26.88 3.07
CA GLY A 284 9.67 -26.71 1.91
C GLY A 284 8.76 -25.49 2.09
N GLY A 285 8.11 -25.04 1.01
CA GLY A 285 7.44 -23.73 0.97
C GLY A 285 7.69 -22.93 -0.32
N ALA A 286 8.38 -23.54 -1.30
CA ALA A 286 8.50 -22.99 -2.65
C ALA A 286 7.13 -22.88 -3.35
N ARG A 287 6.12 -23.67 -2.93
CA ARG A 287 4.71 -23.41 -3.24
C ARG A 287 3.90 -23.17 -1.96
N PRO A 288 2.76 -22.45 -2.07
CA PRO A 288 1.82 -22.28 -0.96
C PRO A 288 1.37 -23.62 -0.36
N PHE A 289 1.23 -23.64 0.97
CA PHE A 289 0.78 -24.79 1.78
C PHE A 289 1.73 -26.00 1.86
N GLU A 290 2.92 -25.98 1.24
CA GLU A 290 3.90 -27.09 1.32
C GLU A 290 4.69 -27.10 2.65
N GLY A 291 5.08 -25.94 3.18
CA GLY A 291 5.90 -25.81 4.40
C GLY A 291 6.22 -24.34 4.74
N MET A 292 7.07 -24.10 5.74
CA MET A 292 7.37 -22.76 6.26
C MET A 292 8.46 -21.97 5.50
N GLY A 293 9.16 -22.60 4.56
CA GLY A 293 10.17 -21.97 3.71
C GLY A 293 11.45 -21.55 4.46
N MET A 294 11.74 -22.14 5.63
CA MET A 294 12.90 -21.76 6.43
C MET A 294 14.21 -21.90 5.63
N PHE A 295 15.05 -20.86 5.70
CA PHE A 295 16.33 -20.78 4.97
C PHE A 295 16.22 -20.97 3.44
N SER A 296 15.05 -20.73 2.85
CA SER A 296 14.91 -20.62 1.40
C SER A 296 15.55 -19.32 0.90
N ILE A 297 16.32 -19.41 -0.18
CA ILE A 297 16.96 -18.28 -0.84
C ILE A 297 16.17 -17.96 -2.10
N SER A 298 15.58 -16.76 -2.18
CA SER A 298 15.02 -16.22 -3.42
C SER A 298 16.07 -15.39 -4.16
N VAL A 299 16.15 -15.56 -5.48
CA VAL A 299 16.85 -14.65 -6.38
C VAL A 299 15.87 -13.74 -7.14
N ASP A 300 14.58 -14.01 -7.05
CA ASP A 300 13.47 -13.17 -7.55
C ASP A 300 13.35 -11.88 -6.72
N TRP A 301 13.44 -10.72 -7.36
CA TRP A 301 13.38 -9.43 -6.67
C TRP A 301 11.96 -9.05 -6.23
N SER A 302 10.92 -9.55 -6.91
CA SER A 302 9.53 -9.37 -6.49
C SER A 302 9.26 -10.05 -5.14
N MET A 303 9.91 -11.19 -4.88
CA MET A 303 9.87 -11.90 -3.60
C MET A 303 10.75 -11.23 -2.54
N VAL A 304 12.02 -10.92 -2.86
CA VAL A 304 12.97 -10.28 -1.91
C VAL A 304 12.52 -8.87 -1.51
N GLY A 305 12.07 -8.07 -2.47
CA GLY A 305 11.57 -6.71 -2.25
C GLY A 305 10.12 -6.64 -1.76
N GLY A 306 9.41 -7.78 -1.70
CA GLY A 306 7.95 -7.82 -1.48
C GLY A 306 7.48 -7.15 -0.18
N LEU A 307 8.29 -7.23 0.89
CA LEU A 307 8.04 -6.62 2.20
C LEU A 307 8.65 -5.21 2.38
N GLY A 308 9.32 -4.65 1.36
CA GLY A 308 9.88 -3.30 1.42
C GLY A 308 11.09 -3.09 2.36
N PRO A 309 12.08 -4.00 2.43
CA PRO A 309 13.20 -3.91 3.38
C PRO A 309 14.10 -2.66 3.19
N LEU A 310 13.99 -1.96 2.06
CA LEU A 310 14.76 -0.75 1.77
C LEU A 310 14.15 0.54 2.33
N TYR A 311 12.87 0.53 2.72
CA TYR A 311 12.17 1.74 3.23
C TYR A 311 11.45 1.52 4.56
N MET A 312 11.17 0.28 4.97
CA MET A 312 10.60 0.01 6.29
C MET A 312 11.62 0.28 7.40
N PRO A 313 11.25 0.93 8.52
CA PRO A 313 12.15 1.17 9.65
C PRO A 313 12.79 -0.13 10.17
N LEU A 314 14.06 -0.06 10.56
CA LEU A 314 14.81 -1.22 11.09
C LEU A 314 14.09 -1.89 12.27
N SER A 315 13.44 -1.11 13.14
CA SER A 315 12.60 -1.64 14.23
C SER A 315 11.48 -2.56 13.70
N THR A 316 10.74 -2.14 12.67
CA THR A 316 9.69 -2.95 12.04
C THR A 316 10.27 -4.26 11.49
N GLN A 317 11.44 -4.21 10.85
CA GLN A 317 12.10 -5.39 10.28
C GLN A 317 12.55 -6.38 11.36
N ILE A 318 13.13 -5.89 12.47
CA ILE A 318 13.50 -6.73 13.63
C ILE A 318 12.25 -7.40 14.21
N HIS A 319 11.16 -6.67 14.41
CA HIS A 319 9.89 -7.24 14.91
C HIS A 319 9.33 -8.31 13.95
N GLN A 320 9.42 -8.12 12.63
CA GLN A 320 9.01 -9.13 11.65
C GLN A 320 9.87 -10.41 11.74
N ILE A 321 11.19 -10.28 11.90
CA ILE A 321 12.11 -11.43 12.06
C ILE A 321 11.82 -12.17 13.39
N THR A 322 11.65 -11.45 14.50
CA THR A 322 11.28 -12.04 15.78
C THR A 322 9.91 -12.73 15.71
N ALA A 323 8.93 -12.13 15.04
CA ALA A 323 7.62 -12.72 14.82
C ALA A 323 7.69 -14.00 13.97
N LEU A 324 8.53 -14.02 12.92
CA LEU A 324 8.75 -15.20 12.08
C LEU A 324 9.32 -16.38 12.88
N ILE A 325 10.33 -16.13 13.73
CA ILE A 325 10.92 -17.15 14.60
C ILE A 325 9.88 -17.67 15.60
N ALA A 326 9.15 -16.76 16.27
CA ALA A 326 8.12 -17.11 17.25
C ALA A 326 6.94 -17.87 16.62
N SER A 327 6.46 -17.46 15.44
CA SER A 327 5.36 -18.14 14.74
C SER A 327 5.78 -19.53 14.25
N THR A 328 7.01 -19.69 13.78
CA THR A 328 7.54 -21.00 13.37
C THR A 328 7.53 -22.00 14.53
N LEU A 329 8.02 -21.59 15.70
CA LEU A 329 7.96 -22.41 16.92
C LEU A 329 6.52 -22.73 17.33
N ALA A 330 5.63 -21.72 17.29
CA ALA A 330 4.22 -21.92 17.63
C ALA A 330 3.50 -22.88 16.66
N TYR A 331 3.83 -22.86 15.36
CA TYR A 331 3.27 -23.77 14.36
C TYR A 331 3.64 -25.23 14.65
N PHE A 332 4.92 -25.51 14.93
CA PHE A 332 5.36 -26.87 15.31
C PHE A 332 4.69 -27.36 16.60
N LEU A 333 4.62 -26.50 17.62
CA LEU A 333 3.99 -26.86 18.90
C LEU A 333 2.50 -27.16 18.73
N VAL A 334 1.75 -26.29 18.04
CA VAL A 334 0.31 -26.46 17.83
C VAL A 334 -0.02 -27.62 16.89
N TYR A 335 0.83 -27.92 15.90
CA TYR A 335 0.63 -29.08 15.03
C TYR A 335 0.91 -30.43 15.73
N SER A 336 1.99 -30.50 16.52
CA SER A 336 2.41 -31.72 17.22
C SER A 336 1.63 -32.00 18.52
N LYS A 337 1.16 -30.95 19.21
CA LYS A 337 0.39 -31.02 20.46
C LYS A 337 -0.99 -30.37 20.33
N SER A 338 -1.66 -30.58 19.20
CA SER A 338 -2.96 -29.95 18.90
C SER A 338 -4.03 -30.28 19.95
N TRP A 339 -4.44 -29.27 20.73
CA TRP A 339 -5.61 -29.33 21.60
C TRP A 339 -6.94 -29.24 20.84
N PHE A 340 -6.91 -28.86 19.56
CA PHE A 340 -8.11 -28.69 18.73
C PHE A 340 -8.51 -29.96 17.94
N GLY A 341 -7.82 -31.08 18.16
CA GLY A 341 -8.10 -32.35 17.47
C GLY A 341 -7.78 -32.34 15.96
N ALA A 342 -7.01 -31.36 15.48
CA ALA A 342 -6.70 -31.14 14.06
C ALA A 342 -5.19 -31.10 13.80
N GLY A 343 -4.42 -31.95 14.50
CA GLY A 343 -2.97 -32.04 14.41
C GLY A 343 -2.48 -33.34 13.77
N VAL A 344 -1.19 -33.62 13.93
CA VAL A 344 -0.55 -34.80 13.30
C VAL A 344 -1.18 -36.13 13.72
N ASN A 345 -1.65 -36.22 14.98
CA ASN A 345 -2.28 -37.43 15.53
C ASN A 345 -3.63 -37.78 14.86
N GLN A 346 -4.25 -36.83 14.17
CA GLN A 346 -5.52 -37.01 13.45
C GLN A 346 -5.31 -37.03 11.93
N ASN A 347 -4.06 -37.19 11.45
CA ASN A 347 -3.69 -37.18 10.02
C ASN A 347 -4.09 -35.91 9.26
N PHE A 348 -4.22 -34.76 9.95
CA PHE A 348 -4.47 -33.48 9.28
C PHE A 348 -3.21 -33.01 8.53
N PRO A 349 -3.35 -32.34 7.37
CA PRO A 349 -2.21 -31.73 6.68
C PRO A 349 -1.60 -30.61 7.52
N PHE A 350 -0.29 -30.40 7.39
CA PHE A 350 0.44 -29.38 8.16
C PHE A 350 -0.14 -27.97 7.98
N MET A 351 -0.50 -27.59 6.75
CA MET A 351 -1.22 -26.35 6.45
C MET A 351 -2.28 -26.59 5.39
N SER A 352 -3.46 -26.01 5.59
CA SER A 352 -4.50 -25.90 4.55
C SER A 352 -5.44 -24.76 4.89
N ALA A 353 -5.96 -24.07 3.87
CA ALA A 353 -7.08 -23.14 4.00
C ALA A 353 -8.44 -23.79 3.71
N SER A 354 -8.45 -25.09 3.36
CA SER A 354 -9.69 -25.83 3.06
C SER A 354 -10.45 -26.20 4.33
N LEU A 355 -11.78 -26.25 4.23
CA LEU A 355 -12.64 -26.90 5.23
C LEU A 355 -12.48 -28.42 5.13
N LEU A 356 -12.29 -29.07 6.28
CA LEU A 356 -12.04 -30.51 6.40
C LEU A 356 -13.10 -31.19 7.29
N THR A 357 -13.31 -32.49 7.11
CA THR A 357 -14.02 -33.35 8.07
C THR A 357 -13.10 -33.69 9.24
N ALA A 358 -13.64 -34.33 10.29
CA ALA A 358 -12.86 -34.86 11.40
C ALA A 358 -11.78 -35.88 10.97
N ASP A 359 -11.92 -36.49 9.78
CA ASP A 359 -10.94 -37.42 9.19
C ASP A 359 -9.87 -36.73 8.31
N GLY A 360 -9.82 -35.38 8.30
CA GLY A 360 -8.89 -34.62 7.45
C GLY A 360 -9.22 -34.60 5.95
N LYS A 361 -10.41 -35.07 5.54
CA LYS A 361 -10.88 -35.05 4.13
C LYS A 361 -11.62 -33.76 3.80
N PRO A 362 -11.71 -33.31 2.52
CA PRO A 362 -12.45 -32.10 2.16
C PRO A 362 -13.92 -32.14 2.60
N TYR A 363 -14.39 -31.08 3.26
CA TYR A 363 -15.77 -30.98 3.77
C TYR A 363 -16.75 -30.56 2.66
N PRO A 364 -17.92 -31.23 2.50
CA PRO A 364 -18.91 -30.92 1.48
C PRO A 364 -19.78 -29.69 1.85
N TYR A 365 -19.15 -28.51 1.91
CA TYR A 365 -19.76 -27.25 2.37
C TYR A 365 -21.09 -26.88 1.68
N ARG A 366 -21.27 -27.22 0.39
CA ARG A 366 -22.53 -26.96 -0.36
C ARG A 366 -23.75 -27.68 0.21
N GLN A 367 -23.58 -28.77 0.96
CA GLN A 367 -24.70 -29.50 1.59
C GLN A 367 -25.00 -28.97 3.00
N ALA A 368 -24.04 -28.29 3.63
CA ALA A 368 -24.15 -27.74 4.98
C ALA A 368 -24.81 -26.34 5.03
N ILE A 369 -25.06 -25.71 3.88
CA ILE A 369 -25.62 -24.36 3.77
C ILE A 369 -26.78 -24.40 2.77
N LYS A 370 -27.94 -23.87 3.17
CA LYS A 370 -29.15 -23.79 2.34
C LYS A 370 -29.07 -22.61 1.36
N ALA A 371 -29.98 -22.56 0.40
CA ALA A 371 -30.03 -21.50 -0.61
C ALA A 371 -30.32 -20.08 -0.04
N ASP A 372 -30.85 -19.98 1.19
CA ASP A 372 -31.02 -18.71 1.92
C ASP A 372 -29.77 -18.30 2.72
N GLY A 373 -28.69 -19.09 2.66
CA GLY A 373 -27.45 -18.88 3.43
C GLY A 373 -27.51 -19.35 4.87
N THR A 374 -28.62 -19.95 5.30
CA THR A 374 -28.76 -20.53 6.64
C THR A 374 -28.12 -21.92 6.71
N ALA A 375 -27.69 -22.31 7.91
CA ALA A 375 -27.11 -23.62 8.17
C ALA A 375 -28.13 -24.74 7.90
N ASN A 376 -27.68 -25.80 7.24
CA ASN A 376 -28.43 -27.03 7.10
C ASN A 376 -28.16 -27.93 8.32
N GLU A 377 -28.87 -27.67 9.41
CA GLU A 377 -28.67 -28.36 10.70
C GLU A 377 -28.79 -29.89 10.58
N GLU A 378 -29.73 -30.41 9.79
CA GLU A 378 -29.86 -31.86 9.58
C GLU A 378 -28.62 -32.49 8.96
N PHE A 379 -27.99 -31.79 8.01
CA PHE A 379 -26.74 -32.24 7.40
C PHE A 379 -25.58 -32.13 8.40
N ILE A 380 -25.47 -31.00 9.10
CA ILE A 380 -24.38 -30.75 10.05
C ILE A 380 -24.43 -31.73 11.24
N GLN A 381 -25.62 -32.08 11.73
CA GLN A 381 -25.79 -33.09 12.78
C GLN A 381 -25.36 -34.50 12.34
N ARG A 382 -25.51 -34.84 11.05
CA ARG A 382 -25.12 -36.16 10.50
C ARG A 382 -23.66 -36.23 10.07
N ALA A 383 -23.14 -35.18 9.44
CA ALA A 383 -21.79 -35.11 8.88
C ALA A 383 -20.74 -34.55 9.86
N GLY A 384 -21.19 -33.96 10.97
CA GLY A 384 -20.34 -33.25 11.92
C GLY A 384 -20.02 -31.81 11.48
N LEU A 385 -19.42 -31.06 12.41
CA LEU A 385 -18.91 -29.72 12.16
C LEU A 385 -17.64 -29.78 11.28
N PRO A 386 -17.40 -28.77 10.42
CA PRO A 386 -16.15 -28.66 9.67
C PRO A 386 -14.98 -28.24 10.58
N PHE A 387 -13.80 -28.70 10.23
CA PHE A 387 -12.53 -28.38 10.89
C PHE A 387 -11.60 -27.62 9.93
N PHE A 388 -10.75 -26.75 10.49
CA PHE A 388 -9.52 -26.27 9.84
C PHE A 388 -8.29 -26.98 10.43
N THR A 389 -7.12 -26.85 9.79
CA THR A 389 -5.86 -27.35 10.38
C THR A 389 -5.51 -26.58 11.64
N ALA A 390 -4.81 -27.22 12.59
CA ALA A 390 -4.40 -26.56 13.83
C ALA A 390 -3.54 -25.29 13.60
N THR A 391 -2.72 -25.29 12.54
CA THR A 391 -1.96 -24.12 12.07
C THR A 391 -2.86 -22.98 11.61
N PHE A 392 -3.97 -23.26 10.91
CA PHE A 392 -4.90 -22.23 10.47
C PHE A 392 -5.71 -21.67 11.64
N TYR A 393 -6.12 -22.49 12.62
CA TYR A 393 -6.72 -21.98 13.86
C TYR A 393 -5.78 -21.00 14.58
N LEU A 394 -4.49 -21.33 14.68
CA LEU A 394 -3.49 -20.44 15.28
C LEU A 394 -3.38 -19.11 14.52
N VAL A 395 -3.41 -19.12 13.18
CA VAL A 395 -3.46 -17.89 12.37
C VAL A 395 -4.69 -17.04 12.70
N GLN A 396 -5.89 -17.64 12.79
CA GLN A 396 -7.12 -16.90 13.09
C GLN A 396 -7.11 -16.30 14.51
N VAL A 397 -6.59 -17.05 15.49
CA VAL A 397 -6.42 -16.56 16.88
C VAL A 397 -5.42 -15.41 16.94
N LEU A 398 -4.25 -15.55 16.30
CA LEU A 398 -3.22 -14.51 16.30
C LEU A 398 -3.67 -13.24 15.55
N LEU A 399 -4.40 -13.37 14.44
CA LEU A 399 -4.98 -12.22 13.73
C LEU A 399 -6.07 -11.52 14.57
N SER A 400 -6.87 -12.28 15.32
CA SER A 400 -7.87 -11.71 16.23
C SER A 400 -7.24 -11.01 17.42
N ALA A 401 -6.16 -11.57 17.99
CA ALA A 401 -5.36 -10.92 19.02
C ALA A 401 -4.64 -9.68 18.49
N CYS A 402 -4.14 -9.71 17.25
CA CYS A 402 -3.54 -8.55 16.59
C CYS A 402 -4.56 -7.41 16.39
N LEU A 403 -5.80 -7.74 16.03
CA LEU A 403 -6.90 -6.78 15.94
C LEU A 403 -7.16 -6.09 17.28
N THR A 404 -7.34 -6.84 18.38
CA THR A 404 -7.59 -6.24 19.70
C THR A 404 -6.37 -5.47 20.22
N SER A 405 -5.16 -5.98 19.99
CA SER A 405 -3.90 -5.30 20.33
C SER A 405 -3.73 -3.98 19.58
N SER A 406 -4.15 -3.90 18.30
CA SER A 406 -4.08 -2.67 17.50
C SER A 406 -4.95 -1.55 18.07
N ILE A 407 -6.16 -1.89 18.55
CA ILE A 407 -7.06 -0.94 19.22
C ILE A 407 -6.44 -0.50 20.55
N SER A 408 -6.01 -1.45 21.38
CA SER A 408 -5.40 -1.18 22.69
C SER A 408 -4.16 -0.31 22.56
N TYR A 409 -3.27 -0.59 21.60
CA TYR A 409 -2.11 0.24 21.31
C TYR A 409 -2.53 1.65 20.89
N ALA A 410 -3.46 1.79 19.95
CA ALA A 410 -3.92 3.09 19.50
C ALA A 410 -4.55 3.93 20.63
N VAL A 411 -5.40 3.33 21.47
CA VAL A 411 -6.06 4.04 22.58
C VAL A 411 -5.06 4.36 23.71
N LEU A 412 -4.23 3.41 24.12
CA LEU A 412 -3.30 3.58 25.26
C LEU A 412 -2.08 4.45 24.90
N HIS A 413 -1.51 4.30 23.70
CA HIS A 413 -0.33 5.08 23.31
C HIS A 413 -0.71 6.52 22.96
N ASN A 414 -1.88 6.74 22.34
CA ASN A 414 -2.37 8.07 21.97
C ASN A 414 -3.38 8.64 22.99
N TYR A 415 -3.41 8.12 24.22
CA TYR A 415 -4.40 8.51 25.24
C TYR A 415 -4.38 10.02 25.56
N HIS A 416 -3.22 10.67 25.42
CA HIS A 416 -3.07 12.12 25.55
C HIS A 416 -3.90 12.90 24.52
N ILE A 417 -4.01 12.39 23.29
CA ILE A 417 -4.74 13.01 22.17
C ILE A 417 -6.25 12.84 22.38
N PHE A 418 -6.69 11.64 22.76
CA PHE A 418 -8.10 11.46 23.14
C PHE A 418 -8.45 12.28 24.39
N GLY A 419 -7.55 12.34 25.37
CA GLY A 419 -7.67 13.18 26.56
C GLY A 419 -7.77 14.68 26.27
N SER A 420 -7.10 15.18 25.21
CA SER A 420 -7.18 16.58 24.76
C SER A 420 -8.31 16.86 23.76
N LEU A 421 -9.02 15.83 23.28
CA LEU A 421 -10.35 15.99 22.68
C LEU A 421 -11.43 16.15 23.76
N PHE A 422 -11.32 15.43 24.89
CA PHE A 422 -12.29 15.51 25.99
C PHE A 422 -12.06 16.67 26.97
N LYS A 423 -10.81 17.02 27.26
CA LYS A 423 -10.44 18.28 27.94
C LYS A 423 -10.14 19.31 26.86
N LYS A 424 -10.71 20.53 26.92
CA LYS A 424 -10.41 21.66 26.00
C LYS A 424 -8.97 22.22 26.17
N SER A 425 -7.97 21.36 26.15
CA SER A 425 -6.55 21.70 26.24
C SER A 425 -5.94 21.56 24.85
N LYS A 426 -5.32 22.63 24.35
CA LYS A 426 -4.50 22.54 23.13
C LYS A 426 -3.20 21.80 23.46
N SER A 427 -3.21 20.46 23.45
CA SER A 427 -1.98 19.70 23.30
C SER A 427 -1.45 19.94 21.89
N SER A 428 -0.55 20.90 21.75
CA SER A 428 0.04 21.26 20.47
C SER A 428 1.09 20.21 20.07
N GLU A 429 0.64 19.05 19.57
CA GLU A 429 1.54 18.18 18.79
C GLU A 429 2.13 19.02 17.65
N ALA A 430 3.42 18.83 17.38
CA ALA A 430 4.08 19.50 16.28
C ALA A 430 3.38 19.12 14.97
N ILE A 431 2.88 20.13 14.25
CA ILE A 431 2.30 19.94 12.91
C ILE A 431 3.47 19.69 11.95
N ASP A 432 3.30 18.72 11.05
CA ASP A 432 4.26 18.44 10.00
C ASP A 432 4.61 19.71 9.15
N PRO A 433 5.90 20.03 8.92
CA PRO A 433 6.32 21.10 8.02
C PRO A 433 5.72 21.01 6.61
N HIS A 434 5.56 19.81 6.02
CA HIS A 434 4.90 19.68 4.71
C HIS A 434 3.42 20.05 4.81
N ARG A 435 2.74 19.64 5.88
CA ARG A 435 1.37 20.09 6.19
C ARG A 435 1.27 21.61 6.36
N LEU A 436 2.27 22.28 6.94
CA LEU A 436 2.31 23.75 7.01
C LEU A 436 2.45 24.38 5.62
N ALA A 437 3.29 23.84 4.73
CA ALA A 437 3.39 24.29 3.34
C ALA A 437 2.06 24.09 2.57
N CYS A 438 1.34 23.01 2.86
CA CYS A 438 0.03 22.70 2.26
C CYS A 438 -1.13 23.57 2.77
N LYS A 439 -1.01 24.32 3.88
CA LYS A 439 -2.07 25.24 4.37
C LYS A 439 -2.46 26.36 3.39
N LYS A 440 -1.66 26.57 2.33
CA LYS A 440 -1.99 27.45 1.20
C LYS A 440 -3.22 26.96 0.40
N TYR A 441 -3.48 25.65 0.43
CA TYR A 441 -4.65 25.03 -0.20
C TYR A 441 -5.79 24.93 0.82
N LYS A 442 -7.02 25.14 0.36
CA LYS A 442 -8.22 24.95 1.19
C LYS A 442 -8.50 23.46 1.36
N ASP A 443 -8.52 23.01 2.61
CA ASP A 443 -8.91 21.63 2.95
C ASP A 443 -10.33 21.31 2.48
N PHE A 444 -10.56 20.05 2.12
CA PHE A 444 -11.91 19.54 1.90
C PHE A 444 -12.68 19.51 3.23
N PRO A 445 -13.94 20.00 3.27
CA PRO A 445 -14.66 20.13 4.53
C PRO A 445 -15.06 18.77 5.11
N GLN A 446 -14.88 18.62 6.42
CA GLN A 446 -15.16 17.38 7.16
C GLN A 446 -16.61 16.88 7.02
N TRP A 447 -17.59 17.79 6.86
CA TRP A 447 -18.99 17.39 6.58
C TRP A 447 -19.13 16.68 5.23
N GLY A 448 -18.27 16.96 4.25
CA GLY A 448 -18.29 16.29 2.95
C GLY A 448 -17.90 14.82 3.07
N PHE A 449 -16.91 14.49 3.92
CA PHE A 449 -16.57 13.10 4.23
C PHE A 449 -17.69 12.39 4.99
N ALA A 450 -18.36 13.08 5.93
CA ALA A 450 -19.56 12.55 6.59
C ALA A 450 -20.71 12.30 5.59
N ALA A 451 -20.89 13.17 4.59
CA ALA A 451 -21.87 12.97 3.52
C ALA A 451 -21.52 11.77 2.62
N ILE A 452 -20.23 11.55 2.32
CA ILE A 452 -19.76 10.35 1.59
C ILE A 452 -20.08 9.08 2.38
N VAL A 453 -19.83 9.06 3.70
CA VAL A 453 -20.23 7.94 4.58
C VAL A 453 -21.75 7.73 4.55
N LEU A 454 -22.54 8.79 4.66
CA LEU A 454 -24.01 8.69 4.64
C LEU A 454 -24.53 8.12 3.31
N VAL A 455 -23.96 8.54 2.18
CA VAL A 455 -24.27 7.98 0.85
C VAL A 455 -23.85 6.51 0.77
N ALA A 456 -22.67 6.14 1.29
CA ALA A 456 -22.23 4.75 1.35
C ALA A 456 -23.20 3.88 2.16
N VAL A 457 -23.65 4.35 3.33
CA VAL A 457 -24.63 3.64 4.18
C VAL A 457 -25.98 3.51 3.50
N ALA A 458 -26.48 4.57 2.84
CA ALA A 458 -27.73 4.54 2.10
C ALA A 458 -27.68 3.55 0.91
N LEU A 459 -26.58 3.53 0.16
CA LEU A 459 -26.32 2.56 -0.90
C LEU A 459 -26.26 1.13 -0.33
N THR A 460 -25.53 0.91 0.75
CA THR A 460 -25.45 -0.41 1.41
C THR A 460 -26.82 -0.92 1.84
N PHE A 461 -27.63 -0.09 2.48
CA PHE A 461 -28.96 -0.48 2.94
C PHE A 461 -29.90 -0.75 1.75
N GLY A 462 -29.85 0.08 0.70
CA GLY A 462 -30.61 -0.14 -0.53
C GLY A 462 -30.21 -1.42 -1.27
N MET A 463 -28.92 -1.71 -1.41
CA MET A 463 -28.47 -2.96 -2.05
C MET A 463 -28.77 -4.18 -1.17
N SER A 464 -28.73 -4.02 0.15
CA SER A 464 -29.11 -5.05 1.12
C SER A 464 -30.60 -5.37 1.09
N SER A 465 -31.49 -4.42 0.76
CA SER A 465 -32.92 -4.69 0.64
C SER A 465 -33.32 -5.29 -0.71
N LEU A 466 -32.48 -5.12 -1.74
CA LEU A 466 -32.60 -5.80 -3.04
C LEU A 466 -31.94 -7.19 -3.06
N SER A 467 -31.16 -7.52 -2.03
CA SER A 467 -30.61 -8.85 -1.80
C SER A 467 -31.60 -9.71 -1.02
N ASN A 468 -31.80 -10.97 -1.44
CA ASN A 468 -32.51 -11.97 -0.62
C ASN A 468 -31.80 -12.24 0.72
N SER A 469 -30.50 -11.92 0.79
CA SER A 469 -29.59 -12.21 1.88
C SER A 469 -28.88 -10.92 2.29
N GLY A 470 -29.59 -10.07 3.03
CA GLY A 470 -29.12 -8.75 3.45
C GLY A 470 -28.53 -8.71 4.88
N ILE A 471 -28.04 -7.53 5.27
CA ILE A 471 -27.62 -7.21 6.64
C ILE A 471 -28.70 -6.41 7.38
N SER A 472 -28.89 -6.69 8.67
CA SER A 472 -29.79 -5.88 9.50
C SER A 472 -29.21 -4.48 9.74
N LEU A 473 -30.07 -3.46 9.94
CA LEU A 473 -29.60 -2.10 10.23
C LEU A 473 -28.70 -2.04 11.47
N VAL A 474 -29.03 -2.80 12.52
CA VAL A 474 -28.22 -2.91 13.73
C VAL A 474 -26.87 -3.57 13.43
N GLY A 475 -26.85 -4.67 12.66
CA GLY A 475 -25.61 -5.32 12.25
C GLY A 475 -24.72 -4.41 11.40
N LEU A 476 -25.31 -3.60 10.52
CA LEU A 476 -24.59 -2.60 9.74
C LEU A 476 -24.00 -1.50 10.64
N LEU A 477 -24.77 -0.95 11.58
CA LEU A 477 -24.26 0.06 12.52
C LEU A 477 -23.10 -0.47 13.38
N VAL A 478 -23.18 -1.72 13.85
CA VAL A 478 -22.08 -2.38 14.58
C VAL A 478 -20.87 -2.60 13.67
N ALA A 479 -21.08 -2.98 12.40
CA ALA A 479 -20.00 -3.12 11.42
C ALA A 479 -19.31 -1.77 11.16
N LEU A 480 -20.06 -0.69 10.96
CA LEU A 480 -19.52 0.66 10.76
C LEU A 480 -18.71 1.14 11.97
N ALA A 481 -19.21 0.91 13.20
CA ALA A 481 -18.50 1.25 14.42
C ALA A 481 -17.18 0.46 14.56
N ALA A 482 -17.20 -0.85 14.25
CA ALA A 482 -16.00 -1.67 14.20
C ALA A 482 -15.00 -1.17 13.14
N SER A 483 -15.46 -0.87 11.92
CA SER A 483 -14.64 -0.34 10.82
C SER A 483 -13.95 0.97 11.16
N PHE A 484 -14.67 1.90 11.81
CA PHE A 484 -14.11 3.17 12.26
C PHE A 484 -13.03 2.97 13.35
N LEU A 485 -13.30 2.16 14.37
CA LEU A 485 -12.35 1.85 15.44
C LEU A 485 -11.12 1.10 14.92
N MET A 486 -11.30 0.15 13.99
CA MET A 486 -10.19 -0.60 13.39
C MET A 486 -9.35 0.29 12.48
N THR A 487 -9.99 1.18 11.71
CA THR A 487 -9.29 2.17 10.90
C THR A 487 -8.39 3.06 11.76
N LEU A 488 -8.94 3.62 12.84
CA LEU A 488 -8.19 4.41 13.81
C LEU A 488 -7.02 3.60 14.43
N GLY A 489 -7.31 2.35 14.84
CA GLY A 489 -6.32 1.43 15.42
C GLY A 489 -5.11 1.18 14.51
N THR A 490 -5.39 0.74 13.28
CA THR A 490 -4.38 0.40 12.28
C THR A 490 -3.71 1.62 11.64
N GLY A 491 -4.41 2.75 11.55
CA GLY A 491 -3.89 4.00 10.99
C GLY A 491 -2.64 4.47 11.70
N PHE A 492 -2.64 4.50 13.04
CA PHE A 492 -1.45 4.89 13.83
C PHE A 492 -0.27 3.93 13.65
N ILE A 493 -0.52 2.62 13.63
CA ILE A 493 0.52 1.61 13.42
C ILE A 493 1.13 1.78 12.02
N PHE A 494 0.30 1.93 10.99
CA PHE A 494 0.78 2.09 9.62
C PHE A 494 1.54 3.42 9.42
N ALA A 495 1.02 4.53 9.95
CA ALA A 495 1.65 5.85 9.87
C ALA A 495 3.07 5.91 10.46
N THR A 496 3.35 5.11 11.49
CA THR A 496 4.63 5.10 12.20
C THR A 496 5.57 3.97 11.76
N THR A 497 5.05 2.76 11.57
CA THR A 497 5.87 1.55 11.33
C THR A 497 5.90 1.10 9.87
N GLY A 498 4.96 1.56 9.04
CA GLY A 498 4.71 1.03 7.70
C GLY A 498 4.06 -0.36 7.67
N PHE A 499 3.73 -0.97 8.83
CA PHE A 499 3.18 -2.31 8.88
C PHE A 499 1.67 -2.36 8.59
N ILE A 500 1.26 -3.29 7.72
CA ILE A 500 -0.14 -3.46 7.28
C ILE A 500 -0.82 -4.55 8.11
N VAL A 501 -1.78 -4.17 8.95
CA VAL A 501 -2.55 -5.12 9.78
C VAL A 501 -3.72 -5.74 8.99
N ARG A 502 -3.81 -7.08 8.98
CA ARG A 502 -4.89 -7.83 8.32
C ARG A 502 -6.10 -8.02 9.24
N LEU A 503 -7.06 -7.10 9.14
CA LEU A 503 -8.24 -7.03 10.02
C LEU A 503 -9.36 -8.04 9.74
N SER A 504 -9.46 -8.60 8.54
CA SER A 504 -10.67 -9.31 8.10
C SER A 504 -11.00 -10.57 8.90
N ALA A 505 -9.97 -11.30 9.35
CA ALA A 505 -10.10 -12.51 10.16
C ALA A 505 -10.90 -12.29 11.46
N GLY A 506 -10.47 -11.35 12.31
CA GLY A 506 -11.14 -11.09 13.58
C GLY A 506 -12.56 -10.55 13.41
N ILE A 507 -12.78 -9.72 12.37
CA ILE A 507 -14.11 -9.17 12.05
C ILE A 507 -15.05 -10.26 11.54
N GLN A 508 -14.55 -11.22 10.75
CA GLN A 508 -15.31 -12.40 10.34
C GLN A 508 -15.73 -13.26 11.53
N MET A 509 -14.87 -13.39 12.55
CA MET A 509 -15.24 -14.07 13.81
C MET A 509 -16.34 -13.32 14.56
N PHE A 510 -16.28 -11.99 14.67
CA PHE A 510 -17.37 -11.19 15.24
C PHE A 510 -18.67 -11.29 14.42
N GLY A 511 -18.57 -11.31 13.09
CA GLY A 511 -19.71 -11.49 12.19
C GLY A 511 -20.40 -12.84 12.37
N GLY A 512 -19.63 -13.92 12.53
CA GLY A 512 -20.17 -15.25 12.82
C GLY A 512 -20.89 -15.36 14.17
N LEU A 513 -20.49 -14.58 15.17
CA LEU A 513 -21.17 -14.49 16.47
C LEU A 513 -22.46 -13.66 16.42
N LEU A 514 -22.48 -12.59 15.61
CA LEU A 514 -23.67 -11.72 15.44
C LEU A 514 -24.73 -12.33 14.51
N PHE A 515 -24.31 -13.18 13.56
CA PHE A 515 -25.18 -13.86 12.60
C PHE A 515 -25.05 -15.38 12.73
N PRO A 516 -25.46 -15.98 13.87
CA PRO A 516 -25.30 -17.40 14.13
C PRO A 516 -26.04 -18.21 13.06
N GLY A 517 -25.32 -19.14 12.43
CA GLY A 517 -25.87 -20.00 11.38
C GLY A 517 -26.24 -19.29 10.07
N ASN A 518 -25.96 -17.99 9.88
CA ASN A 518 -26.22 -17.27 8.63
C ASN A 518 -24.90 -16.77 8.00
N VAL A 519 -24.46 -17.49 6.95
CA VAL A 519 -23.17 -17.24 6.29
C VAL A 519 -23.19 -15.93 5.52
N PHE A 520 -24.30 -15.61 4.85
CA PHE A 520 -24.43 -14.39 4.07
C PHE A 520 -24.44 -13.14 4.95
N GLY A 521 -25.19 -13.12 6.05
CA GLY A 521 -25.17 -12.02 7.02
C GLY A 521 -23.77 -11.76 7.59
N SER A 522 -23.03 -12.83 7.89
CA SER A 522 -21.62 -12.74 8.31
C SER A 522 -20.70 -12.19 7.20
N MET A 523 -20.91 -12.56 5.94
CA MET A 523 -20.14 -11.99 4.81
C MET A 523 -20.40 -10.49 4.63
N TRP A 524 -21.65 -10.03 4.66
CA TRP A 524 -21.99 -8.60 4.62
C TRP A 524 -21.36 -7.85 5.80
N PHE A 525 -21.49 -8.38 7.02
CA PHE A 525 -20.84 -7.80 8.20
C PHE A 525 -19.31 -7.71 8.01
N THR A 526 -18.69 -8.74 7.45
CA THR A 526 -17.26 -8.79 7.21
C THR A 526 -16.81 -7.74 6.20
N ILE A 527 -17.56 -7.46 5.12
CA ILE A 527 -17.24 -6.36 4.19
C ILE A 527 -17.24 -5.02 4.91
N TYR A 528 -18.37 -4.64 5.51
CA TYR A 528 -18.54 -3.28 6.03
C TYR A 528 -17.77 -3.06 7.33
N GLY A 529 -17.56 -4.10 8.13
CA GLY A 529 -16.68 -4.07 9.28
C GLY A 529 -15.21 -3.99 8.89
N SER A 530 -14.79 -4.77 7.88
CA SER A 530 -13.40 -4.79 7.42
C SER A 530 -13.10 -3.76 6.34
N SER A 531 -14.01 -2.82 6.07
CA SER A 531 -13.76 -1.72 5.12
C SER A 531 -12.61 -0.88 5.67
N ARG A 532 -11.46 -0.95 4.99
CA ARG A 532 -10.20 -0.35 5.47
C ARG A 532 -9.96 0.98 4.77
N CYS A 533 -9.43 1.90 5.56
CA CYS A 533 -8.91 3.19 5.13
C CYS A 533 -7.59 3.11 4.32
N PHE A 534 -6.98 1.92 4.21
CA PHE A 534 -5.62 1.76 3.65
C PHE A 534 -5.48 2.34 2.23
N SER A 535 -6.35 1.94 1.30
CA SER A 535 -6.33 2.44 -0.09
C SER A 535 -6.57 3.95 -0.21
N SER A 536 -7.16 4.56 0.82
CA SER A 536 -7.62 5.95 0.86
C SER A 536 -6.75 6.86 1.74
N LEU A 537 -5.74 6.32 2.43
CA LEU A 537 -4.79 7.08 3.26
C LEU A 537 -3.59 7.64 2.47
N PHE A 538 -3.47 7.28 1.19
CA PHE A 538 -2.49 7.81 0.26
C PHE A 538 -2.94 9.15 -0.41
N LEU A 539 -3.99 9.79 0.13
CA LEU A 539 -4.64 11.03 -0.37
C LEU A 539 -4.18 12.30 0.36
#